data_AF-A0A850R3N3-F1
#
_entry.id   AF-A0A850R3N3-F1
#
_cell.length_a   1.000
_cell.length_b   1.000
_cell.length_c   1.000
_cell.angle_alpha   90.00
_cell.angle_beta   90.00
_cell.angle_gamma   90.00
#
_symmetry.space_group_name_H-M   'P 1'
#
loop_
_entity.id
_entity.type
_entity.pdbx_description
1 polymer ?
#
loop_
_entity_poly.entity_id
_entity_poly.type
_entity_poly.pdbx_seq_one_letter_code
_entity_poly.pdbx_strand_id
1 'polypeptide(L)' 'MADQLLTIPEWINRTYAENSRPALRTVRQWIRNGLLAAERHGRTYYLKPDTLPRQPYRI' A
#
# COMPACT_ATOMS: atom_id res chain seq x y z
N MET A 1 -17.97 -9.76 -2.13
CA MET A 1 -16.64 -10.24 -2.56
C MET A 1 -15.72 -10.13 -1.36
N ALA A 2 -14.97 -11.17 -1.02
CA ALA A 2 -14.13 -11.19 0.19
C ALA A 2 -13.14 -10.02 0.16
N ASP A 3 -13.21 -9.13 1.15
CA ASP A 3 -12.30 -7.99 1.33
C ASP A 3 -10.95 -8.54 1.79
N GLN A 4 -10.18 -9.10 0.86
CA GLN A 4 -8.90 -9.73 1.17
C GLN A 4 -7.88 -8.65 1.48
N LEU A 5 -7.57 -8.52 2.76
CA LEU A 5 -6.53 -7.65 3.26
C LEU A 5 -5.14 -8.21 2.93
N LEU A 6 -4.34 -7.45 2.21
CA LEU A 6 -2.98 -7.81 1.81
C LEU A 6 -1.95 -7.15 2.72
N THR A 7 -0.85 -7.85 2.99
CA THR A 7 0.30 -7.21 3.61
C THR A 7 0.93 -6.18 2.65
N ILE A 8 1.68 -5.20 3.19
CA ILE A 8 2.41 -4.21 2.36
C ILE A 8 3.18 -4.85 1.18
N PRO A 9 4.03 -5.90 1.36
CA PRO A 9 4.75 -6.51 0.25
C PRO A 9 3.83 -7.17 -0.79
N GLU A 10 2.77 -7.84 -0.35
CA GLU A 10 1.81 -8.47 -1.28
C GLU A 10 1.04 -7.43 -2.08
N TRP A 11 0.60 -6.35 -1.44
CA TRP A 11 -0.05 -5.25 -2.12
C TRP A 11 0.88 -4.62 -3.16
N ILE A 12 2.16 -4.39 -2.84
CA ILE A 12 3.15 -3.88 -3.82
C ILE A 12 3.26 -4.81 -5.03
N ASN A 13 3.40 -6.12 -4.79
CA ASN A 13 3.57 -7.10 -5.86
C ASN A 13 2.32 -7.23 -6.74
N ARG A 14 1.13 -7.00 -6.18
CA ARG A 14 -0.15 -7.06 -6.88
C ARG A 14 -0.47 -5.77 -7.64
N THR A 15 -0.17 -4.61 -7.05
CA THR A 15 -0.52 -3.29 -7.60
C THR A 15 0.49 -2.79 -8.63
N TYR A 16 1.77 -3.14 -8.49
CA TYR A 16 2.84 -2.64 -9.35
C TYR A 16 3.57 -3.78 -10.08
N ALA A 17 3.82 -3.57 -11.38
CA ALA A 17 4.71 -4.41 -12.17
C ALA A 17 6.15 -4.36 -11.61
N GLU A 18 6.93 -5.42 -11.84
CA GLU A 18 8.27 -5.62 -11.23
C GLU A 18 9.18 -4.39 -11.28
N ASN A 19 9.18 -3.65 -12.39
CA ASN A 19 10.04 -2.47 -12.60
C ASN A 19 9.51 -1.17 -11.96
N SER A 20 8.29 -1.16 -11.43
CA SER A 20 7.64 0.03 -10.84
C SER A 20 7.28 -0.16 -9.37
N ARG A 21 7.78 -1.23 -8.73
CA ARG A 21 7.48 -1.54 -7.33
C ARG A 21 8.13 -0.51 -6.40
N PRO A 22 7.34 0.27 -5.63
CA PRO A 22 7.90 1.15 -4.62
C PRO A 22 8.56 0.32 -3.51
N ALA A 23 9.57 0.88 -2.85
CA ALA A 23 10.14 0.27 -1.66
C ALA A 23 9.11 0.21 -0.51
N LEU A 24 9.21 -0.81 0.36
CA LEU A 24 8.36 -0.94 1.56
C LEU A 24 8.33 0.32 2.42
N ARG A 25 9.49 1.01 2.53
CA ARG A 25 9.62 2.24 3.31
C ARG A 25 8.76 3.38 2.74
N THR A 26 8.69 3.48 1.41
CA THR A 26 7.86 4.46 0.70
C THR A 26 6.39 4.22 0.99
N VAL A 27 5.92 2.98 0.90
CA VAL A 27 4.51 2.65 1.21
C VAL A 27 4.17 2.91 2.68
N ARG A 28 5.07 2.58 3.61
CA ARG A 28 4.89 2.96 5.03
C ARG A 28 4.82 4.47 5.23
N GLN A 29 5.57 5.24 4.45
CA GLN A 29 5.50 6.70 4.49
C GLN A 29 4.17 7.22 3.92
N TRP A 30 3.63 6.63 2.85
CA TRP A 30 2.30 6.95 2.36
C TRP A 30 1.21 6.71 3.41
N ILE A 31 1.27 5.59 4.12
CA ILE A 31 0.34 5.29 5.21
C ILE A 31 0.47 6.33 6.34
N ARG A 32 1.70 6.63 6.77
CA ARG A 32 1.94 7.63 7.83
C ARG A 32 1.50 9.05 7.45
N ASN A 33 1.64 9.41 6.17
CA ASN A 33 1.21 10.70 5.64
C ASN A 33 -0.29 10.76 5.31
N GLY A 34 -1.05 9.68 5.54
CA GLY A 34 -2.47 9.62 5.19
C GLY A 34 -2.76 9.59 3.69
N LEU A 35 -1.75 9.30 2.87
CA LEU A 35 -1.89 9.18 1.41
C LEU A 35 -2.44 7.82 0.99
N LEU A 36 -2.26 6.79 1.82
CA LEU A 36 -2.74 5.45 1.58
C LEU A 36 -3.51 4.94 2.81
N ALA A 37 -4.76 4.54 2.60
CA ALA A 37 -5.57 3.96 3.66
C ALA A 37 -5.09 2.54 3.96
N ALA A 38 -4.75 2.28 5.22
CA ALA A 38 -4.32 0.97 5.69
C ALA A 38 -5.01 0.62 7.01
N GLU A 39 -5.34 -0.65 7.16
CA GLU A 39 -5.88 -1.21 8.40
C GLU A 39 -4.72 -1.76 9.23
N ARG A 40 -4.61 -1.32 10.49
CA ARG A 40 -3.55 -1.77 11.40
C ARG A 40 -4.08 -2.88 12.30
N HIS A 41 -3.64 -4.11 12.09
CA HIS A 41 -3.92 -5.22 13.00
C HIS A 41 -2.67 -5.49 13.83
N GLY A 42 -2.70 -5.09 15.10
CA GLY A 42 -1.54 -5.18 16.00
C GLY A 42 -0.36 -4.33 15.50
N ARG A 43 0.75 -5.01 15.16
CA ARG A 43 1.99 -4.38 14.68
C ARG A 43 2.11 -4.35 13.14
N THR A 44 1.13 -4.91 12.43
CA THR A 44 1.18 -5.08 10.98
C THR A 44 0.12 -4.20 10.31
N TYR A 45 0.50 -3.61 9.18
CA TYR A 45 -0.42 -2.87 8.31
C TYR A 45 -0.90 -3.78 7.19
N TYR A 46 -2.19 -3.67 6.91
CA TYR A 46 -2.90 -4.37 5.87
C TYR A 46 -3.56 -3.37 4.93
N LEU A 47 -3.57 -3.70 3.65
CA LEU A 47 -4.01 -2.85 2.55
C LEU A 47 -5.06 -3.60 1.73
N LYS A 48 -6.09 -2.88 1.29
CA LYS A 48 -7.03 -3.41 0.31
C LYS A 48 -6.37 -3.45 -1.07
N PRO A 49 -6.57 -4.51 -1.88
CA PRO A 49 -5.95 -4.64 -3.19
C PRO A 49 -6.31 -3.49 -4.14
N ASP A 50 -7.51 -2.92 -3.98
CA ASP A 50 -8.03 -1.83 -4.81
C ASP A 50 -7.68 -0.43 -4.27
N THR A 51 -7.07 -0.34 -3.08
CA THR A 51 -6.65 0.97 -2.58
C THR A 51 -5.43 1.45 -3.35
N LEU A 52 -5.50 2.66 -3.90
CA LEU A 52 -4.38 3.34 -4.51
C LEU A 52 -3.96 4.53 -3.63
N PRO A 53 -2.66 4.84 -3.55
CA PRO A 53 -2.22 6.01 -2.83
C PRO A 53 -2.74 7.26 -3.55
N ARG A 54 -3.28 8.21 -2.79
CA ARG A 54 -3.54 9.56 -3.28
C ARG A 54 -2.20 10.17 -3.65
N GLN A 55 -1.89 10.23 -4.94
CA GLN A 55 -0.60 10.72 -5.44
C GLN A 55 -0.40 12.19 -5.03
N PRO A 56 0.73 12.56 -4.38
CA PRO A 56 1.16 13.95 -4.32
C PRO A 56 2.37 14.25 -5.21
N TYR A 57 2.77 13.36 -6.12
CA TYR A 57 3.92 13.60 -7.01
C TYR A 57 3.55 13.33 -8.47
N ARG A 58 3.12 14.42 -9.12
CA ARG A 58 3.24 14.61 -10.56
C ARG A 58 4.61 15.24 -10.77
N ILE A 59 5.57 14.48 -11.31
CA ILE A 59 6.79 15.07 -11.92
C ILE A 59 6.49 15.43 -13.36
#